data_AF-A0AAV4HWZ2-F1
#
_entry.id   AF-A0AAV4HWZ2-F1
#
_cell.length_a   1.000
_cell.length_b   1.000
_cell.length_c   1.000
_cell.angle_alpha   90.00
_cell.angle_beta   90.00
_cell.angle_gamma   90.00
#
_symmetry.space_group_name_H-M   'P 1'
#
loop_
_entity.id
_entity.type
_entity.pdbx_description
1 polymer ?
#
loop_
_entity_poly.entity_id
_entity_poly.type
_entity_poly.pdbx_seq_one_letter_code
_entity_poly.pdbx_strand_id
1 'polypeptide(L)'
;MCEKNPGHDNFLSPQEFLDTFITRLESEEKYELYKSLIDFTVRLRMHCTSLDRPDDDAFADYRGTPRMRMGTGFIRRVQQLKQSEPCCCDECHGKVPMNQLGLEVHTARHIVFNMEEAKRTKVDLFYDDDSCLSNGRMKSVWVMGMFESQSDKEWCNMWCVTCDDGLG
;
A
#
# COMPACT_ATOMS: atom_id res chain seq x y z
N MET A 1 2.16 -17.85 -15.94
CA MET A 1 3.30 -18.36 -15.14
C MET A 1 3.81 -17.24 -14.26
N CYS A 2 3.97 -17.44 -12.95
CA CYS A 2 4.46 -16.38 -12.07
C CYS A 2 5.94 -16.09 -12.32
N GLU A 3 6.27 -14.86 -12.74
CA GLU A 3 7.67 -14.46 -12.94
C GLU A 3 8.45 -14.35 -11.63
N LYS A 4 7.74 -14.03 -10.53
CA LYS A 4 8.33 -13.85 -9.20
C LYS A 4 8.80 -15.17 -8.58
N ASN A 5 8.06 -16.26 -8.82
CA ASN A 5 8.35 -17.57 -8.25
C ASN A 5 8.23 -18.64 -9.35
N PRO A 6 9.33 -18.93 -10.08
CA PRO A 6 9.35 -19.97 -11.10
C PRO A 6 8.83 -21.31 -10.53
N GLY A 7 7.92 -21.97 -11.26
CA GLY A 7 7.24 -23.21 -10.82
C GLY A 7 5.83 -23.02 -10.24
N HIS A 8 5.34 -21.77 -10.14
CA HIS A 8 3.93 -21.50 -9.88
C HIS A 8 3.14 -21.52 -11.21
N ASP A 9 2.84 -22.73 -11.68
CA ASP A 9 2.28 -22.97 -13.02
C ASP A 9 0.83 -22.51 -13.19
N ASN A 10 0.09 -22.36 -12.08
CA ASN A 10 -1.31 -21.94 -12.06
C ASN A 10 -1.52 -20.53 -11.48
N PHE A 11 -0.51 -19.66 -11.58
CA PHE A 11 -0.68 -18.27 -11.18
C PHE A 11 -1.63 -17.54 -12.12
N LEU A 12 -2.59 -16.83 -11.54
CA LEU A 12 -3.51 -15.94 -12.23
C LEU A 12 -3.17 -14.51 -11.81
N SER A 13 -3.00 -13.63 -12.80
CA SER A 13 -3.03 -12.20 -12.58
C SER A 13 -4.40 -11.77 -12.04
N PRO A 14 -4.50 -10.59 -11.39
CA PRO A 14 -5.78 -10.06 -10.93
C PRO A 14 -6.83 -9.97 -12.06
N GLN A 15 -6.42 -9.54 -13.26
CA GLN A 15 -7.30 -9.48 -14.42
C GLN A 15 -7.77 -10.87 -14.86
N GLU A 16 -6.87 -11.85 -14.97
CA GLU A 16 -7.23 -13.24 -15.31
C GLU A 16 -8.19 -13.86 -14.27
N PHE A 17 -8.00 -13.54 -12.99
CA PHE A 17 -8.90 -13.96 -11.92
C PHE A 17 -10.31 -13.41 -12.11
N LEU A 18 -10.44 -12.10 -12.36
CA LEU A 18 -11.72 -11.45 -12.62
C LEU A 18 -12.42 -12.05 -13.86
N ASP A 19 -11.68 -12.17 -14.96
CA ASP A 19 -12.21 -12.63 -16.25
C ASP A 19 -12.61 -14.11 -16.24
N THR A 20 -11.90 -14.95 -15.48
CA THR A 20 -12.11 -16.40 -15.48
C THR A 20 -13.08 -16.85 -14.40
N PHE A 21 -12.98 -16.32 -13.19
CA PHE A 21 -13.73 -16.84 -12.04
C PHE A 21 -14.98 -16.03 -11.74
N ILE A 22 -14.90 -14.71 -11.85
CA ILE A 22 -16.02 -13.87 -11.41
C ILE A 22 -17.10 -13.74 -12.49
N THR A 23 -16.72 -13.68 -13.76
CA THR A 23 -17.69 -13.77 -14.88
C THR A 23 -18.54 -15.04 -14.83
N ARG A 24 -18.02 -16.12 -14.24
CA ARG A 24 -18.73 -17.40 -14.04
C ARG A 24 -19.64 -17.43 -12.80
N LEU A 25 -19.53 -16.46 -11.88
CA LEU A 25 -20.25 -16.43 -10.60
C LEU A 25 -21.45 -15.44 -10.58
N GLU A 26 -21.81 -14.92 -11.76
CA GLU A 26 -23.13 -14.44 -12.20
C GLU A 26 -23.66 -13.09 -11.68
N SER A 27 -22.92 -12.27 -10.93
CA SER A 27 -23.38 -10.89 -10.62
C SER A 27 -22.32 -9.80 -10.79
N GLU A 28 -22.72 -8.71 -11.44
CA GLU A 28 -21.95 -7.47 -11.60
C GLU A 28 -21.48 -6.93 -10.24
N GLU A 29 -22.30 -7.05 -9.20
CA GLU A 29 -21.96 -6.66 -7.83
C GLU A 29 -20.73 -7.40 -7.28
N LYS A 30 -20.58 -8.71 -7.54
CA LYS A 30 -19.40 -9.46 -7.10
C LYS A 30 -18.16 -9.03 -7.89
N TYR A 31 -18.31 -8.83 -9.19
CA TYR A 31 -17.22 -8.33 -10.03
C TYR A 31 -16.68 -7.01 -9.49
N GLU A 32 -17.55 -6.03 -9.25
CA GLU A 32 -17.16 -4.74 -8.71
C GLU A 32 -16.58 -4.85 -7.29
N LEU A 33 -17.11 -5.74 -6.45
CA LEU A 33 -16.53 -6.01 -5.13
C LEU A 33 -15.10 -6.54 -5.22
N TYR A 34 -14.84 -7.57 -6.04
CA TYR A 34 -13.50 -8.15 -6.16
C TYR A 34 -12.52 -7.19 -6.83
N LYS A 35 -12.98 -6.46 -7.84
CA LYS A 35 -12.19 -5.39 -8.46
C LYS A 35 -11.82 -4.32 -7.44
N SER A 36 -12.76 -3.89 -6.59
CA SER A 36 -12.48 -2.95 -5.51
C SER A 36 -11.49 -3.51 -4.48
N LEU A 37 -11.55 -4.81 -4.16
CA LEU A 37 -10.58 -5.45 -3.26
C LEU A 37 -9.17 -5.49 -3.87
N ILE A 38 -9.08 -5.70 -5.19
CA ILE A 38 -7.82 -5.63 -5.93
C ILE A 38 -7.28 -4.19 -5.87
N ASP A 39 -8.09 -3.20 -6.24
CA ASP A 39 -7.70 -1.78 -6.25
C ASP A 39 -7.27 -1.26 -4.86
N PHE A 40 -7.88 -1.77 -3.78
CA PHE A 40 -7.49 -1.44 -2.41
C PHE A 40 -6.29 -2.20 -1.89
N THR A 41 -5.86 -3.26 -2.59
CA THR A 41 -4.61 -3.95 -2.25
C THR A 41 -3.44 -3.08 -2.70
N VAL A 42 -2.48 -2.86 -1.79
CA VAL A 42 -1.33 -1.98 -2.05
C VAL A 42 -0.02 -2.68 -1.79
N ARG A 43 1.03 -2.26 -2.51
CA ARG A 43 2.38 -2.77 -2.33
C ARG A 43 3.20 -1.81 -1.49
N LEU A 44 3.78 -2.33 -0.42
CA LEU A 44 4.60 -1.57 0.50
C LEU A 44 6.07 -1.71 0.12
N ARG A 45 6.79 -0.59 0.05
CA ARG A 45 8.23 -0.52 -0.19
C ARG A 45 8.91 0.15 1.00
N MET A 46 9.44 -0.66 1.90
CA MET A 46 10.13 -0.19 3.09
C MET A 46 11.60 0.02 2.76
N HIS A 47 12.11 1.23 3.00
CA HIS A 47 13.50 1.61 2.69
C HIS A 47 14.46 1.48 3.88
N CYS A 48 13.98 0.97 5.02
CA CYS A 48 14.83 0.62 6.15
C CYS A 48 14.24 -0.54 6.96
N THR A 49 15.06 -1.05 7.86
CA THR A 49 14.65 -1.96 8.92
C THR A 49 15.10 -1.36 10.25
N SER A 50 14.17 -1.17 11.17
CA SER A 50 14.43 -0.54 12.48
C SER A 50 15.45 -1.33 13.28
N LEU A 51 16.31 -0.64 14.04
CA LEU A 51 17.22 -1.27 15.00
C LEU A 51 16.47 -1.92 16.18
N ASP A 52 15.24 -1.49 16.43
CA ASP A 52 14.42 -1.92 17.58
C ASP A 52 13.67 -3.24 17.33
N ARG A 53 13.82 -3.85 16.14
CA ARG A 53 13.16 -5.14 15.87
C ARG A 53 13.63 -6.21 16.88
N PRO A 54 12.77 -7.13 17.35
CA PRO A 54 13.16 -8.25 18.21
C PRO A 54 14.09 -9.26 17.53
N ASP A 55 14.86 -10.03 18.31
CA ASP A 55 15.82 -11.02 17.78
C ASP A 55 15.13 -12.20 17.09
N ASP A 56 13.89 -12.49 17.47
CA ASP A 56 13.05 -13.52 16.88
C ASP A 56 12.22 -13.03 15.67
N ASP A 57 12.40 -11.77 15.25
CA ASP A 57 11.72 -11.23 14.08
C ASP A 57 12.34 -11.73 12.76
N ALA A 58 11.50 -11.99 11.75
CA ALA A 58 11.94 -12.49 10.44
C ALA A 58 12.94 -11.56 9.70
N PHE A 59 13.03 -10.29 10.11
CA PHE A 59 13.93 -9.29 9.55
C PHE A 59 14.99 -8.82 10.56
N ALA A 60 15.20 -9.54 11.66
CA ALA A 60 16.19 -9.25 12.70
C ALA A 60 17.62 -9.07 12.14
N ASP A 61 17.99 -9.82 11.11
CA ASP A 61 19.30 -9.72 10.46
C ASP A 61 19.48 -8.47 9.59
N TYR A 62 18.39 -7.76 9.28
CA TYR A 62 18.42 -6.58 8.40
C TYR A 62 18.37 -5.26 9.14
N ARG A 63 18.35 -5.28 10.48
CA ARG A 63 18.33 -4.09 11.33
C ARG A 63 19.39 -3.06 10.95
N GLY A 64 18.99 -1.80 10.87
CA GLY A 64 19.85 -0.68 10.51
C GLY A 64 20.34 -0.68 9.05
N THR A 65 20.01 -1.70 8.26
CA THR A 65 20.41 -1.77 6.86
C THR A 65 19.45 -0.96 5.98
N PRO A 66 19.95 -0.39 4.87
CA PRO A 66 19.11 0.26 3.86
C PRO A 66 18.48 -0.75 2.89
N ARG A 67 18.49 -2.05 3.22
CA ARG A 67 17.97 -3.09 2.33
C ARG A 67 16.46 -2.90 2.15
N MET A 68 16.06 -2.65 0.91
CA MET A 68 14.65 -2.50 0.58
C MET A 68 13.90 -3.81 0.84
N ARG A 69 12.78 -3.73 1.54
CA ARG A 69 11.85 -4.83 1.76
C ARG A 69 10.51 -4.52 1.09
N MET A 70 9.85 -5.58 0.64
CA MET A 70 8.53 -5.50 0.01
C MET A 70 7.49 -6.12 0.93
N GLY A 71 6.30 -5.53 0.95
CA GLY A 71 5.14 -6.08 1.65
C GLY A 71 3.85 -5.79 0.90
N THR A 72 2.74 -6.24 1.48
CA THR A 72 1.39 -5.95 0.98
C THR A 72 0.59 -5.35 2.13
N GLY A 73 -0.25 -4.38 1.80
CA GLY A 73 -1.25 -3.83 2.71
C GLY A 73 -2.59 -3.68 2.00
N PHE A 74 -3.54 -3.11 2.71
CA PHE A 74 -4.89 -2.86 2.22
C PHE A 74 -5.38 -1.47 2.63
N ILE A 75 -5.95 -0.71 1.70
CA ILE A 75 -6.59 0.57 2.00
C ILE A 75 -7.93 0.28 2.67
N ARG A 76 -8.05 0.62 3.95
CA ARG A 76 -9.28 0.43 4.71
C ARG A 76 -10.25 1.61 4.57
N ARG A 77 -9.72 2.81 4.39
CA ARG A 77 -10.51 4.04 4.36
C ARG A 77 -9.83 5.07 3.48
N VAL A 78 -10.65 5.71 2.66
CA VAL A 78 -10.31 6.92 1.92
C VAL A 78 -11.19 8.04 2.45
N GLN A 79 -10.59 9.19 2.76
CA GLN A 79 -11.35 10.35 3.24
C GLN A 79 -10.82 11.64 2.62
N GLN A 80 -11.74 12.54 2.27
CA GLN A 80 -11.39 13.91 1.91
C GLN A 80 -10.89 14.64 3.16
N LEU A 81 -9.72 15.24 3.07
CA LEU A 81 -9.18 16.07 4.14
C LEU A 81 -9.68 17.52 3.99
N LYS A 82 -9.88 18.18 5.13
CA LYS A 82 -10.33 19.57 5.14
C LYS A 82 -9.20 20.48 4.64
N GLN A 83 -9.56 21.42 3.77
CA GLN A 83 -8.67 22.42 3.16
C GLN A 83 -8.14 23.43 4.18
N SER A 84 -7.22 23.02 5.05
CA SER A 84 -6.63 23.95 6.03
C SER A 84 -5.18 23.66 6.37
N GLU A 85 -4.61 22.53 5.92
CA GLU A 85 -3.24 22.15 6.24
C GLU A 85 -2.35 22.11 4.98
N PRO A 86 -1.12 22.66 5.04
CA PRO A 86 -0.09 22.46 4.03
C PRO A 86 0.08 20.97 3.70
N CYS A 87 0.07 20.60 2.41
CA CYS A 87 0.34 19.22 2.04
C CYS A 87 1.81 18.89 2.28
N CYS A 88 2.04 17.78 2.97
CA CYS A 88 3.38 17.22 3.19
C CYS A 88 3.84 16.28 2.05
N CYS A 89 3.05 16.15 0.98
CA CYS A 89 3.40 15.38 -0.20
C CYS A 89 4.50 16.09 -1.02
N ASP A 90 5.41 15.28 -1.60
CA ASP A 90 6.57 15.78 -2.35
C ASP A 90 6.17 16.72 -3.50
N GLU A 91 5.02 16.49 -4.13
CA GLU A 91 4.57 17.24 -5.30
C GLU A 91 4.02 18.63 -4.97
N CYS A 92 3.44 18.81 -3.78
CA CYS A 92 2.82 20.07 -3.41
C CYS A 92 3.79 21.05 -2.75
N HIS A 93 4.97 20.58 -2.31
CA HIS A 93 5.99 21.42 -1.65
C HIS A 93 5.42 22.35 -0.56
N GLY A 94 4.50 21.85 0.27
CA GLY A 94 3.88 22.64 1.35
C GLY A 94 2.77 23.61 0.92
N LYS A 95 2.28 23.54 -0.33
CA LYS A 95 1.07 24.26 -0.75
C LYS A 95 -0.18 23.63 -0.11
N VAL A 96 -1.28 24.38 -0.07
CA VAL A 96 -2.61 23.90 0.35
C VAL A 96 -3.41 23.56 -0.91
N PRO A 97 -3.36 22.31 -1.41
CA PRO A 97 -4.16 21.88 -2.54
C PRO A 97 -5.65 21.86 -2.19
N MET A 98 -6.49 22.09 -3.19
CA MET A 98 -7.94 22.08 -3.02
C MET A 98 -8.47 20.68 -2.70
N ASN A 99 -7.84 19.64 -3.27
CA ASN A 99 -8.24 18.26 -3.08
C ASN A 99 -7.12 17.49 -2.40
N GLN A 100 -7.36 17.13 -1.13
CA GLN A 100 -6.47 16.27 -0.35
C GLN A 100 -7.24 15.00 0.01
N LEU A 101 -6.66 13.86 -0.33
CA LEU A 101 -7.17 12.56 0.06
C LEU A 101 -6.24 11.96 1.12
N GLY A 102 -6.85 11.53 2.21
CA GLY A 102 -6.21 10.76 3.25
C GLY A 102 -6.51 9.28 3.10
N LEU A 103 -5.48 8.45 3.15
CA LEU A 103 -5.56 7.00 2.97
C LEU A 103 -5.14 6.30 4.26
N GLU A 104 -6.03 5.46 4.77
CA GLU A 104 -5.76 4.55 5.88
C GLU A 104 -5.30 3.20 5.34
N VAL A 105 -4.02 2.86 5.52
CA VAL A 105 -3.43 1.61 5.03
C VAL A 105 -3.18 0.65 6.18
N HIS A 106 -3.70 -0.56 6.08
CA HIS A 106 -3.52 -1.63 7.06
C HIS A 106 -2.53 -2.67 6.55
N THR A 107 -1.66 -3.16 7.43
CA THR A 107 -0.72 -4.25 7.16
C THR A 107 -0.42 -5.01 8.45
N ALA A 108 0.27 -6.13 8.36
CA ALA A 108 0.83 -6.79 9.53
C ALA A 108 2.02 -6.00 10.11
N ARG A 109 2.14 -5.98 11.43
CA ARG A 109 3.23 -5.30 12.17
C ARG A 109 4.61 -5.89 11.88
N HIS A 110 4.71 -7.18 11.58
CA HIS A 110 6.00 -7.74 11.18
C HIS A 110 6.49 -7.18 9.83
N ILE A 111 5.59 -6.70 8.96
CA ILE A 111 5.95 -6.05 7.70
C ILE A 111 6.50 -4.64 7.99
N VAL A 112 5.73 -3.83 8.72
CA VAL A 112 6.13 -2.48 9.18
C VAL A 112 6.08 -2.42 10.70
N PHE A 113 7.25 -2.38 11.33
CA PHE A 113 7.39 -2.63 12.76
C PHE A 113 7.05 -1.43 13.66
N ASN A 114 7.52 -0.25 13.28
CA ASN A 114 7.40 0.96 14.07
C ASN A 114 7.33 2.22 13.18
N MET A 115 7.15 3.38 13.81
CA MET A 115 7.01 4.66 13.12
C MET A 115 8.24 5.03 12.27
N GLU A 116 9.44 4.58 12.63
CA GLU A 116 10.66 4.82 11.86
C GLU A 116 10.58 4.15 10.48
N GLU A 117 10.20 2.86 10.46
CA GLU A 117 10.02 2.12 9.19
C GLU A 117 8.87 2.71 8.38
N ALA A 118 7.75 3.03 9.04
CA ALA A 118 6.59 3.61 8.37
C ALA A 118 6.94 4.90 7.64
N LYS A 119 7.60 5.88 8.28
CA LYS A 119 7.99 7.14 7.63
C LYS A 119 8.94 6.96 6.44
N ARG A 120 9.58 5.80 6.31
CA ARG A 120 10.46 5.42 5.19
C ARG A 120 9.82 4.39 4.26
N THR A 121 8.49 4.27 4.31
CA THR A 121 7.72 3.36 3.48
C THR A 121 6.97 4.14 2.39
N LYS A 122 7.12 3.68 1.15
CA LYS A 122 6.23 4.06 0.03
C LYS A 122 5.14 3.04 -0.14
N VAL A 123 3.95 3.50 -0.48
CA VAL A 123 2.79 2.68 -0.83
C VAL A 123 2.54 2.85 -2.31
N ASP A 124 2.70 1.77 -3.08
CA ASP A 124 2.36 1.73 -4.49
C ASP A 124 0.88 1.34 -4.65
N LEU A 125 0.14 2.13 -5.42
CA LEU A 125 -1.28 1.97 -5.69
C LEU A 125 -1.48 1.31 -7.06
N PHE A 126 -2.54 0.51 -7.20
CA PHE A 126 -2.91 -0.17 -8.45
C PHE A 126 -1.73 -0.91 -9.08
N TYR A 127 -1.05 -1.79 -8.35
CA TYR A 127 0.21 -2.39 -8.82
C TYR A 127 0.02 -3.75 -9.52
N ASP A 128 -1.15 -3.95 -10.10
CA ASP A 128 -1.65 -5.27 -10.55
C ASP A 128 -0.96 -5.80 -11.80
N ASP A 129 -0.53 -4.90 -12.69
CA ASP A 129 0.24 -5.23 -13.89
C ASP A 129 1.21 -4.10 -14.30
N ASP A 130 2.01 -4.35 -15.34
CA ASP A 130 3.00 -3.38 -15.83
C ASP A 130 2.38 -2.18 -16.57
N SER A 131 1.10 -2.24 -16.95
CA SER A 131 0.36 -1.12 -17.54
C SER A 131 -0.01 -0.05 -16.52
N CYS A 132 0.06 -0.37 -15.23
CA CYS A 132 -0.21 0.54 -14.12
C CYS A 132 0.82 1.69 -13.98
N LEU A 133 1.87 1.68 -14.79
CA LEU A 133 2.86 2.74 -14.88
C LEU A 133 2.29 3.96 -15.63
N SER A 134 1.75 4.95 -14.92
CA SER A 134 1.38 6.24 -15.50
C SER A 134 2.64 6.98 -15.97
N ASN A 135 2.80 7.17 -17.28
CA ASN A 135 4.01 7.76 -17.89
C ASN A 135 5.31 7.04 -17.48
N GLY A 136 5.27 5.71 -17.28
CA GLY A 136 6.43 4.94 -16.84
C GLY A 136 6.74 5.05 -15.34
N ARG A 137 5.86 5.66 -14.54
CA ARG A 137 5.99 5.77 -13.08
C ARG A 137 4.80 5.13 -12.36
N MET A 138 5.12 4.34 -11.34
CA MET A 138 4.12 3.79 -10.43
C MET A 138 3.48 4.93 -9.62
N LYS A 139 2.15 4.90 -9.47
CA LYS A 139 1.47 5.81 -8.55
C LYS A 139 1.83 5.41 -7.12
N SER A 140 2.52 6.27 -6.39
CA SER A 140 2.98 5.98 -5.04
C SER A 140 2.72 7.14 -4.10
N VAL A 141 2.39 6.83 -2.85
CA VAL A 141 2.26 7.79 -1.76
C VAL A 141 3.25 7.46 -0.64
N TRP A 142 3.71 8.48 0.08
CA TRP A 142 4.51 8.27 1.28
C TRP A 142 3.61 8.09 2.49
N VAL A 143 4.04 7.21 3.40
CA VAL A 143 3.42 7.10 4.72
C VAL A 143 3.86 8.28 5.57
N MET A 144 2.88 9.03 6.07
CA MET A 144 3.09 10.21 6.92
C MET A 144 3.24 9.84 8.39
N GLY A 145 2.59 8.76 8.83
CA GLY A 145 2.62 8.32 10.21
C GLY A 145 1.90 6.99 10.43
N MET A 146 1.93 6.56 11.69
CA MET A 146 1.21 5.39 12.19
C MET A 146 0.26 5.82 13.31
N PHE A 147 -0.80 5.06 13.50
CA PHE A 147 -1.65 5.16 14.67
C PHE A 147 -1.81 3.78 15.30
N GLU A 148 -1.64 3.72 16.62
CA GLU A 148 -1.84 2.50 17.38
C GLU A 148 -3.33 2.26 17.57
N SER A 149 -3.82 1.10 17.13
CA SER A 149 -5.11 0.59 17.59
C SER A 149 -4.92 -0.04 18.97
N GLN A 150 -5.70 0.40 19.95
CA GLN A 150 -5.58 -0.06 21.35
C GLN A 150 -5.77 -1.59 21.53
N SER A 151 -6.35 -2.28 20.54
CA SER A 151 -6.71 -3.69 20.61
C SER A 151 -5.70 -4.66 20.00
N ASP A 152 -4.81 -4.21 19.12
CA ASP A 152 -4.20 -5.10 18.13
C ASP A 152 -2.69 -4.91 18.00
N LYS A 153 -1.93 -5.77 18.67
CA LYS A 153 -0.46 -5.80 18.58
C LYS A 153 0.07 -6.36 17.26
N GLU A 154 -0.77 -7.04 16.48
CA GLU A 154 -0.37 -7.71 15.24
C GLU A 154 -0.52 -6.82 14.00
N TRP A 155 -1.33 -5.77 14.11
CA TRP A 155 -1.64 -4.88 13.00
C TRP A 155 -0.80 -3.60 13.07
N CYS A 156 -0.48 -3.07 11.90
CA CYS A 156 0.13 -1.78 11.72
C CYS A 156 -0.77 -0.95 10.82
N ASN A 157 -1.29 0.13 11.38
CA ASN A 157 -2.16 1.05 10.65
C ASN A 157 -1.38 2.33 10.35
N MET A 158 -1.33 2.66 9.07
CA MET A 158 -0.55 3.75 8.51
C MET A 158 -1.46 4.78 7.88
N TRP A 159 -1.00 6.03 7.90
CA TRP A 159 -1.68 7.15 7.30
C TRP A 159 -0.87 7.71 6.14
N CYS A 160 -1.49 7.86 4.98
CA CYS A 160 -0.88 8.48 3.80
C CYS A 160 -1.74 9.67 3.34
N VAL A 161 -1.13 10.61 2.63
CA VAL A 161 -1.83 11.75 2.03
C VAL A 161 -1.43 11.88 0.58
N THR A 162 -2.41 12.15 -0.29
CA THR A 162 -2.19 12.44 -1.71
C THR A 162 -3.06 13.62 -2.15
N CYS A 163 -2.59 14.32 -3.17
CA CYS A 163 -3.29 15.44 -3.81
C CYS A 163 -3.39 15.24 -5.32
N ASP A 164 -3.12 14.03 -5.81
CA ASP A 164 -3.33 13.66 -7.20
C ASP A 164 -4.83 13.59 -7.46
N ASP A 165 -5.35 14.57 -8.21
CA ASP A 165 -6.75 14.63 -8.63
C ASP A 165 -7.15 13.41 -9.50
N GLY A 166 -6.17 12.72 -10.10
CA GLY A 166 -6.39 11.47 -10.84
C GLY A 166 -6.51 10.22 -9.96
N LEU A 167 -6.65 10.38 -8.64
CA LEU A 167 -6.97 9.30 -7.69
C LEU A 167 -8.38 9.41 -7.10
N GLY A 168 -9.14 10.45 -7.47
CA GLY A 168 -10.51 10.72 -7.00
C GLY A 168 -11.58 10.48 -8.06
#